data_AF-A0A920KF08-F1
#
_entry.id   AF-A0A920KF08-F1
#
_cell.length_a   1.000
_cell.length_b   1.000
_cell.length_c   1.000
_cell.angle_alpha   90.00
_cell.angle_beta   90.00
_cell.angle_gamma   90.00
#
_symmetry.space_group_name_H-M   'P 1'
#
loop_
_entity.id
_entity.type
_entity.pdbx_description
1 polymer ?
#
loop_
_entity_poly.entity_id
_entity_poly.type
_entity_poly.pdbx_seq_one_letter_code
_entity_poly.pdbx_strand_id
1 'polypeptide(L)'
;MKKLLCLTLVSSLLWSCVSPIPIHRFEEEIPKLVPDYTTLDQWIAHPLKFDNSDLLPKNLLEDTLCLDSIDVFFIHPTTYLKGDQWNADINNKKINRKTHNSTIKFPS
;
A
#
# COMPACT_ATOMS: atom_id res chain seq x y z
N MET A 1 44.94 -19.77 -2.82
CA MET A 1 44.25 -18.75 -2.00
C MET A 1 43.45 -17.75 -2.83
N LYS A 2 44.02 -17.07 -3.85
CA LYS A 2 43.26 -16.13 -4.71
C LYS A 2 42.02 -16.72 -5.41
N LYS A 3 42.09 -17.96 -5.92
CA LYS A 3 40.94 -18.65 -6.56
C LYS A 3 39.80 -18.96 -5.57
N LEU A 4 40.14 -19.27 -4.32
CA LEU A 4 39.18 -19.56 -3.25
C LEU A 4 38.51 -18.28 -2.71
N LEU A 5 39.27 -17.18 -2.65
CA LEU A 5 38.76 -15.85 -2.34
C LEU A 5 37.81 -15.32 -3.44
N CYS A 6 38.10 -15.62 -4.70
CA CYS A 6 37.23 -15.26 -5.82
C CYS A 6 35.93 -16.09 -5.83
N LEU A 7 36.01 -17.38 -5.50
CA LEU A 7 34.86 -18.27 -5.44
C LEU A 7 33.86 -17.87 -4.33
N THR A 8 34.37 -17.44 -3.19
CA THR A 8 33.55 -16.96 -2.05
C THR A 8 32.91 -15.60 -2.35
N LEU A 9 33.63 -14.70 -3.03
CA LEU A 9 33.09 -13.41 -3.48
C LEU A 9 31.96 -13.59 -4.51
N VAL A 10 32.12 -14.49 -5.48
CA VAL A 10 31.08 -14.81 -6.49
C VAL A 10 29.84 -15.44 -5.85
N SER A 11 30.01 -16.32 -4.86
CA SER A 11 28.88 -16.92 -4.14
C SER A 11 28.05 -15.91 -3.35
N SER A 12 28.67 -14.83 -2.83
CA SER A 12 27.95 -13.78 -2.09
C SER A 12 27.08 -12.88 -2.96
N LEU A 13 27.41 -12.77 -4.25
CA LEU A 13 26.67 -11.97 -5.24
C LEU A 13 25.39 -12.67 -5.74
N LEU A 14 25.25 -13.99 -5.51
CA LEU A 14 24.12 -14.80 -5.99
C LEU A 14 22.99 -14.97 -4.97
N TRP A 15 23.10 -14.41 -3.75
CA TRP A 15 22.10 -14.55 -2.68
C TRP A 15 21.07 -13.43 -2.60
N SER A 16 21.11 -12.46 -3.51
CA SER A 16 20.24 -11.28 -3.43
C SER A 16 19.04 -11.35 -4.38
N CYS A 17 18.15 -12.33 -4.21
CA CYS A 17 16.84 -12.31 -4.86
C CYS A 17 15.74 -12.63 -3.85
N VAL A 18 15.23 -11.60 -3.16
CA VAL A 18 13.97 -11.68 -2.39
C VAL A 18 12.84 -11.23 -3.31
N SER A 19 11.83 -12.09 -3.50
CA SER A 19 10.63 -11.76 -4.29
C SER A 19 9.79 -10.71 -3.56
N PRO A 20 9.35 -9.62 -4.23
CA PRO A 20 8.45 -8.64 -3.62
C PRO A 20 6.99 -9.12 -3.55
N ILE A 21 6.68 -10.28 -4.15
CA ILE A 21 5.36 -10.89 -4.20
C ILE A 21 5.35 -12.27 -3.52
N PRO A 22 4.23 -12.64 -2.86
CA PRO A 22 4.07 -13.96 -2.25
C PRO A 22 4.19 -15.10 -3.24
N ILE A 23 4.75 -16.22 -2.78
CA ILE A 23 4.88 -17.46 -3.57
C ILE A 23 3.70 -18.43 -3.37
N HIS A 24 2.86 -18.18 -2.36
CA HIS A 24 1.67 -18.97 -2.05
C HIS A 24 0.44 -18.36 -2.71
N ARG A 25 -0.61 -19.15 -2.91
CA ARG A 25 -1.85 -18.64 -3.50
C ARG A 25 -2.60 -17.77 -2.51
N PHE A 26 -3.41 -16.83 -2.99
CA PHE A 26 -4.21 -15.97 -2.11
C PHE A 26 -5.16 -16.79 -1.21
N GLU A 27 -5.72 -17.89 -1.73
CA GLU A 27 -6.66 -18.73 -0.99
C GLU A 27 -6.00 -19.53 0.16
N GLU A 28 -4.68 -19.62 0.18
CA GLU A 28 -3.91 -20.32 1.21
C GLU A 28 -3.57 -19.40 2.40
N GLU A 29 -3.80 -18.09 2.27
CA GLU A 29 -3.48 -17.12 3.32
C GLU A 29 -4.53 -17.13 4.44
N ILE A 30 -4.06 -17.17 5.69
CA ILE A 30 -4.95 -17.04 6.86
C ILE A 30 -5.47 -15.60 6.90
N PRO A 31 -6.79 -15.36 6.82
CA PRO A 31 -7.34 -14.01 6.84
C PRO A 31 -6.97 -13.29 8.13
N LYS A 32 -6.54 -12.04 8.00
CA LYS A 32 -6.33 -11.14 9.14
C LYS A 32 -7.67 -10.61 9.65
N LEU A 33 -7.61 -9.92 10.79
CA LEU A 33 -8.77 -9.23 11.36
C LEU A 33 -9.45 -8.36 10.30
N VAL A 34 -10.75 -8.58 10.11
CA VAL A 34 -11.58 -7.78 9.22
C VAL A 34 -11.77 -6.39 9.86
N PRO A 35 -11.57 -5.30 9.12
CA PRO A 35 -11.79 -3.94 9.64
C PRO A 35 -13.25 -3.72 10.05
N ASP A 36 -13.47 -3.02 11.15
CA ASP A 36 -14.80 -2.54 11.52
C ASP A 36 -15.13 -1.22 10.79
N TYR A 37 -15.78 -1.36 9.63
CA TYR A 37 -16.17 -0.24 8.77
C TYR A 37 -17.26 0.67 9.37
N THR A 38 -17.83 0.33 10.53
CA THR A 38 -18.72 1.24 11.27
C THR A 38 -17.94 2.36 11.97
N THR A 39 -16.63 2.20 12.13
CA THR A 39 -15.76 3.16 12.81
C THR A 39 -14.95 3.98 11.80
N LEU A 40 -14.99 5.30 11.93
CA LEU A 40 -14.33 6.24 11.01
C LEU A 40 -12.80 6.06 10.97
N ASP A 41 -12.19 5.58 12.06
CA ASP A 41 -10.74 5.38 12.16
C ASP A 41 -10.21 4.25 11.28
N GLN A 42 -11.06 3.28 10.93
CA GLN A 42 -10.69 2.16 10.05
C GLN A 42 -10.72 2.55 8.56
N TRP A 43 -11.24 3.74 8.23
CA TRP A 43 -11.21 4.29 6.89
C TRP A 43 -9.92 5.08 6.64
N ILE A 44 -9.21 4.74 5.58
CA ILE A 44 -8.03 5.52 5.16
C ILE A 44 -8.42 6.86 4.54
N ALA A 45 -9.56 6.87 3.83
CA ALA A 45 -10.22 8.05 3.29
C ALA A 45 -11.74 7.93 3.43
N HIS A 46 -12.43 9.01 3.81
CA HIS A 46 -13.89 9.01 4.01
C HIS A 46 -14.48 10.43 3.94
N PRO A 47 -15.68 10.67 3.38
CA PRO A 47 -16.27 12.02 3.26
C PRO A 47 -16.43 12.78 4.59
N LEU A 48 -16.57 12.05 5.70
CA LEU A 48 -16.65 12.62 7.06
C LEU A 48 -15.29 12.79 7.76
N LYS A 49 -14.18 12.58 7.04
CA LYS A 49 -12.82 12.63 7.54
C LYS A 49 -12.01 13.59 6.67
N PHE A 50 -11.36 14.57 7.29
CA PHE A 50 -10.39 15.39 6.57
C PHE A 50 -9.09 14.61 6.40
N ASP A 51 -8.71 14.34 5.15
CA ASP A 51 -7.56 13.52 4.82
C ASP A 51 -6.87 13.94 3.50
N ASN A 52 -5.96 13.10 3.01
CA ASN A 52 -5.17 13.45 1.83
C ASN A 52 -5.96 13.40 0.52
N SER A 53 -7.13 12.73 0.47
CA SER A 53 -7.99 12.75 -0.72
C SER A 53 -8.67 14.10 -0.94
N ASP A 54 -8.77 14.93 0.10
CA ASP A 54 -9.38 16.27 0.02
C ASP A 54 -8.40 17.33 -0.52
N LEU A 55 -7.15 16.96 -0.79
CA LEU A 55 -6.14 17.90 -1.25
C LEU A 55 -6.35 18.26 -2.72
N LEU A 56 -6.68 19.53 -2.97
CA LEU A 56 -6.78 20.08 -4.31
C LEU A 56 -5.39 20.39 -4.90
N PRO A 57 -5.20 20.24 -6.22
CA PRO A 57 -4.02 20.76 -6.91
C PRO A 57 -3.86 22.26 -6.67
N LYS A 58 -2.61 22.76 -6.61
CA LYS A 58 -2.31 24.16 -6.25
C LYS A 58 -3.06 25.24 -7.06
N ASN A 59 -3.44 24.93 -8.30
CA ASN A 59 -4.10 25.87 -9.21
C ASN A 59 -5.63 25.69 -9.23
N LEU A 60 -6.17 24.79 -8.41
CA LEU A 60 -7.60 24.55 -8.26
C LEU A 60 -8.02 25.08 -6.89
N LEU A 61 -8.72 26.21 -6.88
CA LEU A 61 -9.11 26.92 -5.65
C LEU A 61 -10.41 26.40 -5.05
N GLU A 62 -11.26 25.77 -5.85
CA GLU A 62 -12.57 25.29 -5.44
C GLU A 62 -12.94 24.06 -6.25
N ASP A 63 -13.49 23.05 -5.58
CA ASP A 63 -14.05 21.88 -6.25
C ASP A 63 -15.44 22.24 -6.77
N THR A 64 -15.52 22.47 -8.08
CA THR A 64 -16.77 22.84 -8.77
C THR A 64 -17.58 21.62 -9.21
N LEU A 65 -17.09 20.40 -8.93
CA LEU A 65 -17.67 19.12 -9.37
C LEU A 65 -18.14 18.27 -8.17
N CYS A 66 -18.77 18.88 -7.17
CA CYS A 66 -19.52 18.11 -6.17
C CYS A 66 -20.72 17.42 -6.84
N LEU A 67 -20.50 16.19 -7.30
CA LEU A 67 -21.55 15.29 -7.75
C LEU A 67 -22.19 14.61 -6.52
N ASP A 68 -23.03 15.34 -5.81
CA ASP A 68 -23.70 14.87 -4.58
C ASP A 68 -24.69 13.71 -4.82
N SER A 69 -24.95 13.34 -6.08
CA SER A 69 -25.90 12.30 -6.45
C SER A 69 -25.27 10.95 -6.79
N ILE A 70 -23.94 10.81 -6.73
CA ILE A 70 -23.25 9.57 -7.12
C ILE A 70 -22.18 9.20 -6.08
N ASP A 71 -22.29 7.99 -5.54
CA ASP A 71 -21.24 7.42 -4.70
C ASP A 71 -20.07 6.91 -5.56
N VAL A 72 -18.86 7.39 -5.28
CA VAL A 72 -17.64 6.98 -5.98
C VAL A 72 -16.68 6.33 -4.99
N PHE A 73 -16.15 5.17 -5.37
CA PHE A 73 -15.11 4.47 -4.61
C PHE A 73 -13.82 4.39 -5.42
N PHE A 74 -12.70 4.64 -4.74
CA PHE A 74 -11.36 4.46 -5.29
C PHE A 74 -10.74 3.17 -4.74
N ILE A 75 -10.36 2.25 -5.63
CA ILE A 75 -9.66 1.01 -5.27
C ILE A 75 -8.21 1.15 -5.71
N HIS A 76 -7.29 1.08 -4.75
CA HIS A 76 -5.86 1.11 -5.04
C HIS A 76 -5.25 -0.29 -5.06
N PRO A 77 -4.28 -0.58 -5.96
CA PRO A 77 -3.44 -1.76 -5.83
C PRO A 77 -2.67 -1.77 -4.50
N THR A 78 -2.36 -2.95 -3.98
CA THR A 78 -1.53 -3.06 -2.77
C THR A 78 -0.15 -2.41 -2.99
N THR A 79 0.29 -1.59 -2.05
CA THR A 79 1.65 -1.01 -2.05
C THR A 79 2.62 -1.81 -1.19
N TYR A 80 2.17 -2.97 -0.69
CA TYR A 80 2.89 -3.87 0.18
C TYR A 80 3.74 -4.85 -0.63
N LEU A 81 5.06 -4.63 -0.63
CA LEU A 81 6.00 -5.34 -1.50
C LEU A 81 7.03 -6.15 -0.69
N LYS A 82 6.62 -6.70 0.45
CA LYS A 82 7.50 -7.54 1.27
C LYS A 82 7.56 -9.00 0.82
N GLY A 83 6.57 -9.45 0.05
CA GLY A 83 6.49 -10.82 -0.46
C GLY A 83 6.19 -11.91 0.59
N ASP A 84 5.95 -11.55 1.84
CA ASP A 84 5.54 -12.48 2.90
C ASP A 84 4.02 -12.73 2.92
N GLN A 85 3.23 -11.76 2.46
CA GLN A 85 1.77 -11.75 2.51
C GLN A 85 1.20 -10.96 1.33
N TRP A 86 -0.03 -11.25 0.89
CA TRP A 86 -0.64 -10.52 -0.24
C TRP A 86 -0.99 -9.09 0.13
N ASN A 87 -1.50 -8.87 1.34
CA ASN A 87 -1.89 -7.56 1.83
C ASN A 87 -1.25 -7.25 3.19
N ALA A 88 -0.94 -5.99 3.40
CA ALA A 88 -0.41 -5.54 4.67
C ALA A 88 -1.46 -5.69 5.79
N ASP A 89 -0.98 -5.81 7.04
CA ASP A 89 -1.85 -5.66 8.20
C ASP A 89 -2.40 -4.23 8.28
N ILE A 90 -3.69 -4.07 8.60
CA ILE A 90 -4.35 -2.75 8.72
C ILE A 90 -3.71 -1.87 9.78
N ASN A 91 -3.06 -2.45 10.80
CA ASN A 91 -2.38 -1.72 11.87
C ASN A 91 -0.93 -1.34 11.50
N ASN A 92 -0.45 -1.67 10.30
CA ASN A 92 0.90 -1.34 9.87
C ASN A 92 1.03 0.17 9.58
N LYS A 93 1.42 0.94 10.60
CA LYS A 93 1.58 2.40 10.50
C LYS A 93 2.51 2.87 9.38
N LYS A 94 3.53 2.07 9.02
CA LYS A 94 4.49 2.44 7.96
C LYS A 94 3.84 2.35 6.57
N ILE A 95 3.13 1.27 6.29
CA ILE A 95 2.46 1.12 4.99
C ILE A 95 1.29 2.11 4.88
N ASN A 96 0.52 2.30 5.95
CA ASN A 96 -0.61 3.22 5.95
C ASN A 96 -0.15 4.65 5.66
N ARG A 97 0.95 5.09 6.28
CA ARG A 97 1.54 6.41 5.96
C ARG A 97 2.00 6.51 4.52
N LYS A 98 2.58 5.44 3.96
CA LYS A 98 3.00 5.41 2.55
C LYS A 98 1.79 5.54 1.63
N THR A 99 0.76 4.69 1.83
CA THR A 99 -0.49 4.70 1.07
C THR A 99 -1.18 6.07 1.14
N HIS A 100 -1.29 6.63 2.35
CA HIS A 100 -1.89 7.95 2.58
C HIS A 100 -1.14 9.06 1.82
N ASN A 101 0.20 9.07 1.84
CA ASN A 101 1.01 10.10 1.17
C ASN A 101 1.24 9.84 -0.33
N SER A 102 0.80 8.69 -0.87
CA SER A 102 0.94 8.36 -2.29
C SER A 102 -0.42 8.23 -2.97
N THR A 103 -1.08 7.08 -2.85
CA THR A 103 -2.23 6.73 -3.69
C THR A 103 -3.50 7.46 -3.26
N ILE A 104 -3.61 7.83 -1.98
CA ILE A 104 -4.77 8.60 -1.48
C ILE A 104 -4.60 10.08 -1.83
N LYS A 105 -3.37 10.59 -1.68
CA LYS A 105 -3.05 11.98 -2.03
C LYS A 105 -3.10 12.25 -3.54
N PHE A 106 -2.73 11.27 -4.34
CA PHE A 106 -2.68 11.33 -5.79
C PHE A 106 -3.39 10.10 -6.35
N PRO A 107 -4.73 10.06 -6.33
CA PRO A 107 -5.49 8.98 -6.94
C PRO A 107 -5.25 9.01 -8.46
N SER A 108 -4.85 7.86 -9.00
CA SER A 108 -4.56 7.67 -10.43
C SER A 108 -5.80 7.28 -11.23
#